data_AF-A0A851UYT6-F1
#
_entry.id   AF-A0A851UYT6-F1
#
_cell.length_a   1.000
_cell.length_b   1.000
_cell.length_c   1.000
_cell.angle_alpha   90.00
_cell.angle_beta   90.00
_cell.angle_gamma   90.00
#
_symmetry.space_group_name_H-M   'P 1'
#
loop_
_entity.id
_entity.type
_entity.pdbx_description
1 polymer ?
#
loop_
_entity_poly.entity_id
_entity_poly.type
_entity_poly.pdbx_seq_one_letter_code
_entity_poly.pdbx_strand_id
1 'polypeptide(L)'
;ARVYYIAGFFLTVSPESVLKVARYAAENNRVFTLNLSAPFISQFFKEALMDVMPYVDILFGNETEAATFAREQGFETKDIK
;
A
#
# COMPACT_ATOMS: atom_id res chain seq x y z
N ALA A 1 -8.40 -1.41 -17.45
CA ALA A 1 -7.65 -0.13 -17.33
C ALA A 1 -6.18 -0.41 -17.58
N ARG A 2 -5.36 0.62 -17.90
CA ARG A 2 -3.89 0.47 -17.99
C ARG A 2 -3.18 0.78 -16.67
N VAL A 3 -3.84 1.58 -15.82
CA VAL A 3 -3.36 2.00 -14.50
C VAL A 3 -4.51 1.80 -13.51
N TYR A 4 -4.17 1.32 -12.32
CA TYR A 4 -5.07 1.16 -11.18
C TYR A 4 -4.55 1.99 -10.01
N TYR A 5 -5.43 2.77 -9.39
CA TYR A 5 -5.11 3.52 -8.18
C TYR A 5 -6.13 3.14 -7.09
N ILE A 6 -5.62 2.75 -5.93
CA ILE A 6 -6.43 2.46 -4.76
C ILE A 6 -5.86 3.24 -3.57
N ALA A 7 -6.73 3.95 -2.84
CA ALA A 7 -6.37 4.52 -1.56
C ALA A 7 -6.31 3.41 -0.51
N GLY A 8 -5.28 3.42 0.34
CA GLY A 8 -5.08 2.50 1.46
C GLY A 8 -6.27 2.45 2.42
N PHE A 9 -7.10 3.50 2.50
CA PHE A 9 -8.39 3.46 3.21
C PHE A 9 -9.27 2.26 2.80
N PHE A 10 -9.22 1.84 1.53
CA PHE A 10 -10.04 0.75 1.02
C PHE A 10 -9.61 -0.63 1.56
N LEU A 11 -8.40 -0.76 2.11
CA LEU A 11 -7.95 -1.95 2.82
C LEU A 11 -8.78 -2.21 4.08
N THR A 12 -9.44 -1.19 4.63
CA THR A 12 -10.34 -1.33 5.79
C THR A 12 -11.73 -1.85 5.41
N VAL A 13 -12.09 -1.77 4.13
CA VAL A 13 -13.43 -2.08 3.62
C VAL A 13 -13.44 -3.42 2.89
N SER A 14 -12.51 -3.63 1.95
CA SER A 14 -12.47 -4.85 1.14
C SER A 14 -11.05 -5.18 0.65
N PRO A 15 -10.18 -5.68 1.54
CA PRO A 15 -8.81 -6.07 1.17
C PRO A 15 -8.79 -7.14 0.08
N GLU A 16 -9.75 -8.07 0.07
CA GLU A 16 -9.93 -9.07 -0.98
C GLU A 16 -10.13 -8.46 -2.38
N SER A 17 -10.89 -7.36 -2.47
CA SER A 17 -11.09 -6.66 -3.73
C SER A 17 -9.81 -5.99 -4.21
N VAL A 18 -9.05 -5.37 -3.28
CA VAL A 18 -7.75 -4.77 -3.59
C VAL A 18 -6.80 -5.83 -4.13
N LEU A 19 -6.67 -6.95 -3.42
CA LEU A 19 -5.78 -8.05 -3.80
C LEU A 19 -6.18 -8.69 -5.13
N LYS A 20 -7.49 -8.82 -5.41
CA LYS A 20 -8.00 -9.30 -6.70
C LYS A 20 -7.59 -8.38 -7.85
N VAL A 21 -7.72 -7.06 -7.67
CA VAL A 21 -7.31 -6.08 -8.69
C VAL A 21 -5.79 -6.06 -8.86
N ALA A 22 -5.05 -6.13 -7.76
CA ALA A 22 -3.59 -6.12 -7.75
C ALA A 22 -3.00 -7.35 -8.48
N ARG A 23 -3.50 -8.56 -8.18
CA ARG A 23 -3.13 -9.79 -8.91
C ARG A 23 -3.43 -9.69 -10.40
N TYR A 24 -4.63 -9.23 -10.75
CA TYR A 24 -5.01 -9.07 -12.16
C TYR A 24 -4.12 -8.05 -12.89
N ALA A 25 -3.72 -6.95 -12.24
CA ALA A 25 -2.81 -5.98 -12.82
C ALA A 25 -1.42 -6.59 -13.09
N ALA A 26 -0.85 -7.30 -12.11
CA ALA A 26 0.44 -7.98 -12.23
C ALA A 26 0.45 -9.05 -13.33
N GLU A 27 -0.58 -9.91 -13.39
CA GLU A 27 -0.73 -10.95 -14.41
C GLU A 27 -0.81 -10.39 -15.85
N ASN A 28 -1.28 -9.15 -16.00
CA ASN A 28 -1.53 -8.52 -17.29
C ASN A 28 -0.52 -7.41 -17.63
N ASN A 29 0.57 -7.30 -16.87
CA ASN A 29 1.59 -6.26 -17.03
C ASN A 29 0.98 -4.84 -17.07
N ARG A 30 0.11 -4.55 -16.09
CA ARG A 30 -0.55 -3.26 -15.92
C ARG A 30 -0.10 -2.62 -14.62
N VAL A 31 -0.05 -1.29 -14.60
CA VAL A 31 0.44 -0.54 -13.45
C VAL A 31 -0.61 -0.56 -12.34
N PHE A 32 -0.23 -1.05 -11.17
CA PHE A 32 -1.00 -0.98 -9.94
C PHE A 32 -0.32 -0.05 -8.94
N THR A 33 -1.10 0.90 -8.42
CA THR A 33 -0.61 1.93 -7.50
C THR A 33 -1.46 1.98 -6.25
N LEU A 34 -0.82 2.26 -5.14
CA LEU A 34 -1.45 2.29 -3.82
C LEU A 34 -0.99 3.54 -3.06
N ASN A 35 -1.89 4.15 -2.28
CA ASN A 35 -1.54 5.24 -1.37
C ASN A 35 -1.63 4.79 0.09
N LEU A 36 -0.62 5.05 0.93
CA LEU A 36 -0.64 4.74 2.36
C LEU A 36 -1.83 5.38 3.10
N SER A 37 -2.28 6.56 2.62
CA SER A 37 -3.49 7.30 3.00
C SER A 37 -3.57 7.84 4.42
N ALA A 38 -3.12 7.08 5.42
CA ALA A 38 -3.01 7.53 6.80
C ALA A 38 -2.10 6.60 7.63
N PRO A 39 -1.47 7.11 8.71
CA PRO A 39 -0.65 6.30 9.63
C PRO A 39 -1.34 5.03 10.14
N PHE A 40 -2.63 5.12 10.46
CA PHE A 40 -3.36 4.00 11.07
C PHE A 40 -3.47 2.77 10.15
N ILE A 41 -3.35 2.95 8.82
CA ILE A 41 -3.32 1.84 7.87
C ILE A 41 -2.07 0.98 8.10
N SER A 42 -0.91 1.62 8.25
CA SER A 42 0.34 0.88 8.54
C SER A 42 0.35 0.26 9.94
N GLN A 43 -0.35 0.87 10.91
CA GLN A 43 -0.38 0.40 12.30
C GLN A 43 -1.34 -0.78 12.52
N PHE A 44 -2.55 -0.68 11.99
CA PHE A 44 -3.64 -1.62 12.32
C PHE A 44 -4.04 -2.52 11.15
N PHE A 45 -3.68 -2.16 9.92
CA PHE A 45 -3.98 -2.92 8.70
C PHE A 45 -2.69 -3.37 7.98
N LYS A 46 -1.60 -3.54 8.74
CA LYS A 46 -0.29 -3.94 8.23
C LYS A 46 -0.36 -5.23 7.41
N GLU A 47 -1.08 -6.24 7.89
CA GLU A 47 -1.20 -7.54 7.20
C GLU A 47 -1.80 -7.36 5.80
N ALA A 48 -2.99 -6.76 5.70
CA ALA A 48 -3.63 -6.48 4.42
C ALA A 48 -2.79 -5.56 3.51
N LEU A 49 -2.10 -4.57 4.07
CA LEU A 49 -1.19 -3.71 3.32
C LEU A 49 -0.02 -4.52 2.72
N MET A 50 0.58 -5.41 3.51
CA MET A 50 1.73 -6.21 3.10
C MET A 50 1.36 -7.37 2.17
N ASP A 51 0.15 -7.89 2.23
CA ASP A 51 -0.34 -8.86 1.25
C ASP A 51 -0.47 -8.25 -0.15
N VAL A 52 -0.81 -6.96 -0.23
CA VAL A 52 -0.95 -6.23 -1.50
C VAL A 52 0.39 -5.67 -1.98
N MET A 53 1.34 -5.39 -1.07
CA MET A 53 2.61 -4.72 -1.37
C MET A 53 3.44 -5.37 -2.50
N PRO A 54 3.52 -6.71 -2.64
CA PRO A 54 4.26 -7.35 -3.75
C PRO A 54 3.75 -6.99 -5.15
N TYR A 55 2.52 -6.48 -5.25
CA TYR A 55 1.88 -6.11 -6.51
C TYR A 55 1.89 -4.60 -6.76
N VAL A 56 2.47 -3.79 -5.88
CA VAL A 56 2.49 -2.33 -5.97
C VAL A 56 3.68 -1.86 -6.80
N ASP A 57 3.40 -1.26 -7.97
CA ASP A 57 4.42 -0.66 -8.82
C ASP A 57 4.81 0.75 -8.33
N ILE A 58 3.83 1.51 -7.82
CA ILE A 58 4.04 2.86 -7.28
C ILE A 58 3.30 2.98 -5.96
N LEU A 59 4.06 3.23 -4.89
CA LEU A 59 3.54 3.52 -3.57
C LEU A 59 3.59 5.02 -3.30
N PHE A 60 2.45 5.61 -3.00
CA PHE A 60 2.33 7.02 -2.60
C PHE A 60 2.18 7.13 -1.08
N GLY A 61 2.73 8.21 -0.52
CA GLY A 61 2.50 8.59 0.87
C GLY A 61 3.19 9.91 1.20
N ASN A 62 2.79 10.53 2.31
CA ASN A 62 3.48 11.71 2.87
C ASN A 62 4.51 11.31 3.93
N GLU A 63 5.20 12.30 4.49
CA GLU A 63 6.24 12.13 5.51
C GLU A 63 5.75 11.38 6.76
N THR A 64 4.51 11.65 7.20
CA THR A 64 3.96 11.07 8.42
C THR A 64 3.59 9.60 8.21
N GLU A 65 3.04 9.29 7.04
CA GLU A 65 2.72 7.92 6.62
C GLU A 65 3.99 7.11 6.40
N ALA A 66 5.01 7.67 5.74
CA ALA A 66 6.29 7.03 5.50
C ALA A 66 7.02 6.69 6.82
N ALA A 67 7.06 7.65 7.77
CA ALA A 67 7.64 7.41 9.10
C ALA A 67 6.93 6.27 9.84
N THR A 68 5.60 6.23 9.73
CA THR A 68 4.79 5.21 10.39
C THR A 68 5.02 3.85 9.73
N PHE A 69 4.98 3.79 8.40
CA PHE A 69 5.27 2.58 7.64
C PHE A 69 6.65 2.02 8.01
N ALA A 70 7.70 2.85 7.99
CA ALA A 70 9.06 2.46 8.37
C ALA A 70 9.12 1.86 9.78
N ARG A 71 8.48 2.52 10.78
CA ARG A 71 8.42 2.01 12.15
C ARG A 71 7.73 0.64 12.22
N GLU A 72 6.57 0.50 11.58
CA GLU A 72 5.80 -0.76 11.63
C GLU A 72 6.50 -1.89 10.87
N GLN A 73 7.32 -1.58 9.86
CA GLN A 73 8.16 -2.57 9.15
C GLN A 73 9.51 -2.85 9.83
N GLY A 74 9.82 -2.17 10.94
CA GLY A 74 11.09 -2.34 11.63
C GLY A 74 12.29 -1.78 10.87
N PHE A 75 12.09 -0.77 10.03
CA PHE A 75 13.18 -0.07 9.38
C PHE A 75 13.91 0.78 10.42
N GLU A 76 15.22 0.58 10.57
CA GLU A 76 16.05 1.28 11.57
C GLU A 76 16.42 2.72 11.15
N THR A 77 15.45 3.45 10.59
CA THR A 77 15.64 4.82 10.13
C THR A 77 14.40 5.68 10.40
N LYS A 78 14.65 6.97 10.60
CA LYS A 78 13.63 8.03 10.64
C LYS A 78 13.96 9.14 9.65
N ASP A 79 14.83 8.84 8.70
CA ASP A 79 15.21 9.80 7.67
C ASP A 79 14.10 9.91 6.63
N ILE A 80 13.57 11.13 6.48
CA ILE A 80 12.42 11.46 5.64
C ILE A 80 12.78 12.63 4.70
N LYS A 81 14.09 12.86 4.47
CA LYS A 81 14.61 13.99 3.71
C LYS A 81 15.58 13.59 2.61
#